data_AF-A0A848MNA9-F1
#
_entry.id   AF-A0A848MNA9-F1
#
_cell.length_a   1.000
_cell.length_b   1.000
_cell.length_c   1.000
_cell.angle_alpha   90.00
_cell.angle_beta   90.00
_cell.angle_gamma   90.00
#
_symmetry.space_group_name_H-M   'P 1'
#
loop_
_entity.id
_entity.type
_entity.pdbx_description
1 polymer ?
#
loop_
_entity_poly.entity_id
_entity_poly.type
_entity_poly.pdbx_seq_one_letter_code
_entity_poly.pdbx_strand_id
1 'polypeptide(L)'
;MKKIGLISLFAVALLGACQSPSETSQETTNETVRTTETSTSKEEIGSSSVSSNETASSAETSTSTQENSTQTAFEQLQKEYPDTPMPKEIPVGSSNLNIAATMTKQGFSVLYYQSEQALPLNDASLNQAEPIASYLYQDDFASSQETLNTIQPFTVDTGGRQVDLGYNIVGYQQGAAGSSILEWQEGNWRLRIRASNIDGQDPVPLAKQIVTYLESARLPAPEKVGTIEINMTDGTNQNTRIIWQKPTTVYTITNQDSMNALKMAVSMEQQ
;
A
#
# COMPACT_ATOMS: atom_id res chain seq x y z
N MET A 1 -2.79 -44.26 40.45
CA MET A 1 -2.62 -44.18 41.93
C MET A 1 -1.56 -43.13 42.27
N LYS A 2 -1.40 -42.75 43.55
CA LYS A 2 -0.45 -41.74 44.09
C LYS A 2 1.00 -41.98 43.57
N LYS A 3 1.91 -41.00 43.46
CA LYS A 3 2.31 -39.85 44.33
C LYS A 3 2.61 -38.62 43.42
N ILE A 4 2.52 -37.33 43.79
CA ILE A 4 2.82 -36.54 45.01
C ILE A 4 4.33 -36.30 45.26
N GLY A 5 4.75 -35.03 45.25
CA GLY A 5 6.13 -34.52 45.44
C GLY A 5 6.63 -33.77 44.20
N LEU A 6 7.33 -32.64 44.27
CA LEU A 6 7.86 -31.89 45.43
C LEU A 6 7.80 -30.35 45.21
N ILE A 7 8.06 -29.57 46.25
CA ILE A 7 8.10 -28.09 46.25
C ILE A 7 9.54 -27.60 46.06
N SER A 8 9.75 -26.53 45.30
CA SER A 8 10.96 -25.69 45.31
C SER A 8 10.53 -24.24 45.01
N LEU A 9 10.36 -23.39 46.03
CA LEU A 9 11.38 -22.59 46.72
C LEU A 9 11.69 -21.27 45.99
N PHE A 10 11.01 -20.22 46.44
CA PHE A 10 11.26 -18.83 46.03
C PHE A 10 12.53 -18.31 46.72
N ALA A 11 13.39 -17.59 45.99
CA ALA A 11 14.52 -16.87 46.57
C ALA A 11 14.67 -15.50 45.88
N VAL A 12 14.60 -14.42 46.66
CA VAL A 12 14.84 -13.05 46.20
C VAL A 12 16.22 -12.62 46.70
N ALA A 13 17.01 -12.03 45.80
CA ALA A 13 18.26 -11.32 46.13
C ALA A 13 18.25 -9.95 45.45
N LEU A 14 18.97 -8.99 46.03
CA LEU A 14 18.81 -7.56 45.77
C LEU A 14 20.14 -6.86 45.47
N LEU A 15 20.04 -5.79 44.67
CA LEU A 15 20.98 -4.67 44.54
C LEU A 15 22.36 -4.93 43.91
N GLY A 16 22.80 -3.93 43.13
CA GLY A 16 24.13 -3.84 42.52
C GLY A 16 24.18 -2.66 41.55
N ALA A 17 24.69 -1.51 42.00
CA ALA A 17 24.72 -0.27 41.22
C ALA A 17 26.12 0.35 41.17
N CYS A 18 26.56 0.71 39.96
CA CYS A 18 27.59 1.69 39.62
C CYS A 18 27.17 2.26 38.24
N GLN A 19 26.99 3.56 38.00
CA GLN A 19 27.80 4.77 38.28
C GLN A 19 28.81 5.07 37.16
N SER A 20 28.59 6.20 36.48
CA SER A 20 29.41 6.72 35.38
C SER A 20 30.45 7.73 35.84
N PRO A 21 31.54 7.85 35.08
CA PRO A 21 32.04 9.13 34.54
C PRO A 21 32.24 9.04 33.01
N SER A 22 32.55 10.06 32.20
CA SER A 22 32.40 11.53 32.16
C SER A 22 33.43 12.03 31.11
N GLU A 23 33.25 13.25 30.57
CA GLU A 23 34.18 13.99 29.67
C GLU A 23 34.18 13.53 28.18
N THR A 24 34.05 14.37 27.13
CA THR A 24 34.60 15.72 26.75
C THR A 24 35.91 15.55 25.93
N SER A 25 36.18 16.16 24.75
CA SER A 25 35.60 17.32 24.01
C SER A 25 35.91 17.31 22.49
N GLN A 26 35.21 18.15 21.69
CA GLN A 26 35.69 18.88 20.46
C GLN A 26 36.22 18.10 19.22
N GLU A 27 36.46 18.68 18.02
CA GLU A 27 35.91 19.81 17.20
C GLU A 27 36.63 19.81 15.81
N THR A 28 36.28 20.72 14.87
CA THR A 28 36.85 20.97 13.50
C THR A 28 36.08 20.28 12.36
N THR A 29 35.44 20.89 11.33
CA THR A 29 35.33 22.27 10.77
C THR A 29 36.15 22.56 9.48
N ASN A 30 35.45 22.82 8.36
CA ASN A 30 35.90 23.44 7.08
C ASN A 30 36.93 22.63 6.22
N GLU A 31 37.15 22.79 4.91
CA GLU A 31 36.57 23.51 3.73
C GLU A 31 37.29 22.92 2.44
N THR A 32 37.01 23.18 1.15
CA THR A 32 35.85 23.53 0.27
C THR A 32 36.36 23.63 -1.21
N VAL A 33 35.52 23.96 -2.21
CA VAL A 33 35.83 24.20 -3.66
C VAL A 33 35.92 22.87 -4.48
N ARG A 34 35.06 22.56 -5.48
CA ARG A 34 34.90 23.06 -6.89
C ARG A 34 36.19 22.80 -7.73
N THR A 35 36.20 22.31 -8.97
CA THR A 35 35.51 22.72 -10.21
C THR A 35 35.77 21.62 -11.27
N THR A 36 34.76 21.01 -11.89
CA THR A 36 34.34 21.21 -13.30
C THR A 36 35.48 21.32 -14.34
N GLU A 37 35.59 20.33 -15.23
CA GLU A 37 36.09 20.51 -16.60
C GLU A 37 35.18 19.77 -17.60
N THR A 38 35.30 20.09 -18.89
CA THR A 38 34.40 19.63 -19.96
C THR A 38 35.23 19.24 -21.18
N SER A 39 34.89 18.11 -21.81
CA SER A 39 35.45 17.71 -23.10
C SER A 39 34.34 17.43 -24.10
N THR A 40 34.33 18.20 -25.18
CA THR A 40 33.46 18.01 -26.35
C THR A 40 34.29 17.53 -27.52
N SER A 41 33.81 16.50 -28.22
CA SER A 41 34.21 16.18 -29.58
C SER A 41 32.97 16.10 -30.47
N LYS A 42 33.11 16.58 -31.71
CA LYS A 42 32.08 16.58 -32.75
C LYS A 42 32.53 15.66 -33.91
N GLU A 43 31.69 15.64 -34.95
CA GLU A 43 31.94 15.16 -36.32
C GLU A 43 31.93 13.62 -36.51
N GLU A 44 31.44 13.08 -37.64
CA GLU A 44 30.93 13.75 -38.86
C GLU A 44 29.68 13.04 -39.47
N ILE A 45 29.14 13.62 -40.54
CA ILE A 45 27.96 13.15 -41.28
C ILE A 45 28.40 12.51 -42.59
N GLY A 46 27.92 11.30 -42.89
CA GLY A 46 28.12 10.64 -44.20
C GLY A 46 26.83 10.01 -44.71
N SER A 47 26.31 10.52 -45.84
CA SER A 47 25.07 10.03 -46.47
C SER A 47 25.34 9.51 -47.88
N SER A 48 24.77 8.35 -48.22
CA SER A 48 24.41 7.97 -49.60
C SER A 48 23.51 6.74 -49.64
N SER A 49 22.58 6.74 -50.59
CA SER A 49 21.56 5.72 -50.81
C SER A 49 21.90 4.80 -51.99
N VAL A 50 21.58 3.50 -51.90
CA VAL A 50 21.28 2.65 -53.04
C VAL A 50 20.06 1.80 -52.70
N SER A 51 19.11 1.70 -53.64
CA SER A 51 17.98 0.77 -53.57
C SER A 51 18.26 -0.48 -54.39
N SER A 52 17.82 -1.63 -53.89
CA SER A 52 17.54 -2.81 -54.70
C SER A 52 16.24 -3.45 -54.22
N ASN A 53 15.43 -3.93 -55.16
CA ASN A 53 14.03 -4.29 -54.94
C ASN A 53 13.78 -5.66 -55.58
N GLU A 54 13.55 -6.71 -54.78
CA GLU A 54 13.05 -8.00 -55.27
C GLU A 54 11.86 -8.49 -54.45
N THR A 55 11.03 -9.30 -55.10
CA THR A 55 9.65 -9.58 -54.70
C THR A 55 9.45 -11.08 -54.50
N ALA A 56 8.99 -11.50 -53.31
CA ALA A 56 8.58 -12.89 -53.08
C ALA A 56 7.44 -13.05 -52.06
N SER A 57 6.25 -13.38 -52.61
CA SER A 57 5.26 -14.31 -52.07
C SER A 57 4.85 -14.27 -50.58
N SER A 58 3.65 -13.75 -50.35
CA SER A 58 2.57 -14.35 -49.54
C SER A 58 2.92 -15.08 -48.23
N ALA A 59 2.72 -14.39 -47.12
CA ALA A 59 2.20 -14.98 -45.89
C ALA A 59 0.95 -14.21 -45.47
N GLU A 60 -0.19 -14.89 -45.30
CA GLU A 60 -1.41 -14.29 -44.74
C GLU A 60 -1.28 -14.14 -43.23
N THR A 61 -0.51 -13.14 -42.81
CA THR A 61 -0.53 -12.69 -41.42
C THR A 61 -1.83 -11.92 -41.19
N SER A 62 -2.66 -12.41 -40.26
CA SER A 62 -3.81 -11.67 -39.73
C SER A 62 -3.33 -10.46 -38.93
N THR A 63 -2.91 -9.41 -39.62
CA THR A 63 -2.49 -8.14 -39.04
C THR A 63 -3.70 -7.49 -38.38
N SER A 64 -3.88 -7.75 -37.09
CA SER A 64 -4.65 -6.87 -36.22
C SER A 64 -3.97 -5.51 -36.29
N THR A 65 -4.61 -4.56 -36.99
CA THR A 65 -4.06 -3.23 -37.20
C THR A 65 -3.83 -2.59 -35.84
N GLN A 66 -2.58 -2.35 -35.47
CA GLN A 66 -2.27 -1.62 -34.26
C GLN A 66 -2.82 -0.19 -34.38
N GLU A 67 -3.95 0.08 -33.72
CA GLU A 67 -4.30 1.44 -33.32
C GLU A 67 -3.22 1.89 -32.34
N ASN A 68 -2.15 2.48 -32.89
CA ASN A 68 -0.97 2.92 -32.15
C ASN A 68 -1.26 4.22 -31.38
N SER A 69 -2.30 4.16 -30.55
CA SER A 69 -2.69 5.18 -29.59
C SER A 69 -1.85 5.00 -28.32
N THR A 70 -1.23 6.08 -27.86
CA THR A 70 -0.38 6.10 -26.67
C THR A 70 -1.21 6.14 -25.38
N GLN A 71 -2.20 5.25 -25.29
CA GLN A 71 -3.12 5.10 -24.18
C GLN A 71 -2.41 4.36 -23.03
N THR A 72 -2.41 4.91 -21.82
CA THR A 72 -1.80 4.28 -20.64
C THR A 72 -2.54 3.01 -20.21
N ALA A 73 -1.88 2.12 -19.44
CA ALA A 73 -2.52 0.91 -18.92
C ALA A 73 -3.80 1.20 -18.09
N PHE A 74 -3.87 2.36 -17.42
CA PHE A 74 -5.04 2.80 -16.65
C PHE A 74 -6.18 3.29 -17.55
N GLU A 75 -5.89 4.07 -18.59
CA GLU A 75 -6.90 4.45 -19.58
C GLU A 75 -7.39 3.23 -20.38
N GLN A 76 -6.51 2.26 -20.66
CA GLN A 76 -6.88 0.98 -21.29
C GLN A 76 -7.85 0.21 -20.39
N LEU A 77 -7.54 0.11 -19.08
CA LEU A 77 -8.41 -0.53 -18.07
C LEU A 77 -9.80 0.10 -18.04
N GLN A 78 -9.88 1.44 -18.01
CA GLN A 78 -11.15 2.18 -18.01
C GLN A 78 -11.95 2.02 -19.33
N LYS A 79 -11.27 1.77 -20.45
CA LYS A 79 -11.90 1.50 -21.76
C LYS A 79 -12.44 0.07 -21.87
N GLU A 80 -11.81 -0.90 -21.19
CA GLU A 80 -12.27 -2.30 -21.15
C GLU A 80 -13.37 -2.52 -20.09
N TYR A 81 -13.32 -1.78 -18.97
CA TYR A 81 -14.24 -1.92 -17.83
C TYR A 81 -14.92 -0.58 -17.45
N PRO A 82 -15.70 0.04 -18.35
CA PRO A 82 -16.22 1.41 -18.16
C PRO A 82 -17.24 1.54 -17.03
N ASP A 83 -18.02 0.48 -16.77
CA ASP A 83 -19.06 0.45 -15.73
C ASP A 83 -18.56 -0.11 -14.38
N THR A 84 -17.31 -0.58 -14.32
CA THR A 84 -16.76 -1.19 -13.10
C THR A 84 -16.18 -0.10 -12.17
N PRO A 85 -16.71 0.07 -10.94
CA PRO A 85 -16.16 1.04 -10.01
C PRO A 85 -14.72 0.64 -9.63
N MET A 86 -13.81 1.61 -9.60
CA MET A 86 -12.38 1.42 -9.32
C MET A 86 -11.75 2.70 -8.77
N PRO A 87 -10.62 2.64 -8.05
CA PRO A 87 -9.89 3.84 -7.62
C PRO A 87 -9.53 4.74 -8.82
N LYS A 88 -9.82 6.04 -8.72
CA LYS A 88 -9.53 7.05 -9.75
C LYS A 88 -8.10 7.60 -9.65
N GLU A 89 -7.45 7.47 -8.50
CA GLU A 89 -6.07 7.88 -8.25
C GLU A 89 -5.23 6.68 -7.77
N ILE A 90 -4.18 6.32 -8.52
CA ILE A 90 -3.18 5.32 -8.12
C ILE A 90 -1.81 6.02 -7.99
N PRO A 91 -1.34 6.38 -6.77
CA PRO A 91 -0.11 7.13 -6.61
C PRO A 91 1.15 6.28 -6.88
N VAL A 92 1.91 6.63 -7.91
CA VAL A 92 3.17 5.96 -8.33
C VAL A 92 4.40 6.90 -8.36
N GLY A 93 4.29 8.08 -7.75
CA GLY A 93 5.37 9.06 -7.69
C GLY A 93 5.80 9.55 -9.08
N SER A 94 7.07 9.35 -9.42
CA SER A 94 7.67 9.72 -10.72
C SER A 94 7.87 8.54 -11.68
N SER A 95 7.27 7.39 -11.37
CA SER A 95 7.38 6.15 -12.16
C SER A 95 6.14 5.91 -13.02
N ASN A 96 6.22 4.94 -13.95
CA ASN A 96 5.07 4.51 -14.72
C ASN A 96 4.18 3.56 -13.91
N LEU A 97 2.86 3.74 -14.03
CA LEU A 97 1.84 2.85 -13.52
C LEU A 97 1.55 1.75 -14.55
N ASN A 98 1.85 0.51 -14.19
CA ASN A 98 1.57 -0.67 -15.00
C ASN A 98 0.51 -1.53 -14.29
N ILE A 99 -0.32 -2.23 -15.06
CA ILE A 99 -1.54 -2.88 -14.54
C ILE A 99 -1.72 -4.27 -15.14
N ALA A 100 -2.06 -5.24 -14.28
CA ALA A 100 -2.72 -6.48 -14.68
C ALA A 100 -4.14 -6.51 -14.08
N ALA A 101 -5.15 -6.89 -14.87
CA ALA A 101 -6.54 -6.93 -14.43
C ALA A 101 -7.26 -8.14 -15.03
N THR A 102 -8.09 -8.80 -14.22
CA THR A 102 -8.78 -10.03 -14.61
C THR A 102 -10.03 -10.32 -13.76
N MET A 103 -11.00 -11.04 -14.34
CA MET A 103 -12.14 -11.56 -13.60
C MET A 103 -11.75 -12.89 -12.92
N THR A 104 -11.72 -12.90 -11.59
CA THR A 104 -11.39 -14.08 -10.78
C THR A 104 -12.65 -14.82 -10.32
N LYS A 105 -12.49 -15.90 -9.54
CA LYS A 105 -13.62 -16.57 -8.87
C LYS A 105 -14.14 -15.79 -7.65
N GLN A 106 -13.43 -14.75 -7.24
CA GLN A 106 -13.75 -13.90 -6.11
C GLN A 106 -14.43 -12.60 -6.56
N GLY A 107 -14.22 -12.19 -7.81
CA GLY A 107 -14.65 -10.91 -8.36
C GLY A 107 -13.59 -10.31 -9.30
N PHE A 108 -13.78 -9.05 -9.70
CA PHE A 108 -12.84 -8.33 -10.55
C PHE A 108 -11.61 -7.90 -9.77
N SER A 109 -10.43 -8.35 -10.19
CA SER A 109 -9.16 -8.11 -9.51
C SER A 109 -8.22 -7.29 -10.38
N VAL A 110 -7.60 -6.28 -9.79
CA VAL A 110 -6.60 -5.40 -10.41
C VAL A 110 -5.34 -5.40 -9.55
N LEU A 111 -4.20 -5.64 -10.17
CA LEU A 111 -2.87 -5.54 -9.57
C LEU A 111 -2.14 -4.36 -10.19
N TYR A 112 -1.61 -3.48 -9.33
CA TYR A 112 -0.91 -2.27 -9.72
C TYR A 112 0.59 -2.42 -9.45
N TYR A 113 1.39 -2.02 -10.43
CA TYR A 113 2.84 -2.16 -10.44
C TYR A 113 3.50 -0.82 -10.77
N GLN A 114 4.72 -0.64 -10.27
CA GLN A 114 5.51 0.57 -10.48
C GLN A 114 6.84 0.19 -11.16
N SER A 115 7.18 0.83 -12.28
CA SER A 115 8.52 0.68 -12.88
C SER A 115 8.91 1.90 -13.74
N GLU A 116 10.15 1.91 -14.24
CA GLU A 116 10.62 2.96 -15.15
C GLU A 116 10.01 2.84 -16.56
N GLN A 117 9.59 1.65 -16.98
CA GLN A 117 9.03 1.38 -18.30
C GLN A 117 7.49 1.42 -18.26
N ALA A 118 6.87 2.18 -19.15
CA ALA A 118 5.44 2.05 -19.43
C ALA A 118 5.16 0.76 -20.21
N LEU A 119 4.20 -0.04 -19.73
CA LEU A 119 3.76 -1.29 -20.32
C LEU A 119 2.27 -1.18 -20.72
N PRO A 120 1.80 -1.98 -21.69
CA PRO A 120 0.36 -2.12 -21.96
C PRO A 120 -0.36 -2.79 -20.76
N LEU A 121 -1.69 -2.68 -20.74
CA LEU A 121 -2.51 -3.46 -19.82
C LEU A 121 -2.25 -4.96 -20.02
N ASN A 122 -2.16 -5.71 -18.92
CA ASN A 122 -1.94 -7.16 -18.91
C ASN A 122 -0.63 -7.63 -19.58
N ASP A 123 0.43 -6.80 -19.58
CA ASP A 123 1.74 -7.21 -20.08
C ASP A 123 2.28 -8.46 -19.35
N ALA A 124 2.77 -9.44 -20.11
CA ALA A 124 3.16 -10.73 -19.59
C ALA A 124 4.37 -10.69 -18.62
N SER A 125 5.18 -9.64 -18.63
CA SER A 125 6.29 -9.46 -17.69
C SER A 125 5.82 -9.24 -16.24
N LEU A 126 4.61 -8.69 -16.04
CA LEU A 126 4.03 -8.44 -14.72
C LEU A 126 3.80 -9.72 -13.91
N ASN A 127 3.71 -10.89 -14.57
CA ASN A 127 3.62 -12.20 -13.91
C ASN A 127 4.85 -12.56 -13.07
N GLN A 128 5.97 -11.82 -13.20
CA GLN A 128 7.20 -12.02 -12.42
C GLN A 128 7.55 -10.80 -11.54
N ALA A 129 6.68 -9.79 -11.49
CA ALA A 129 6.85 -8.61 -10.66
C ALA A 129 6.02 -8.72 -9.36
N GLU A 130 6.46 -8.05 -8.30
CA GLU A 130 5.64 -7.86 -7.10
C GLU A 130 4.75 -6.61 -7.27
N PRO A 131 3.42 -6.70 -7.07
CA PRO A 131 2.55 -5.54 -7.13
C PRO A 131 2.74 -4.65 -5.91
N ILE A 132 2.74 -3.32 -6.09
CA ILE A 132 2.76 -2.35 -4.99
C ILE A 132 1.39 -2.18 -4.32
N ALA A 133 0.32 -2.51 -5.04
CA ALA A 133 -1.05 -2.39 -4.59
C ALA A 133 -1.97 -3.38 -5.31
N SER A 134 -3.14 -3.65 -4.73
CA SER A 134 -4.22 -4.37 -5.38
C SER A 134 -5.57 -3.68 -5.14
N TYR A 135 -6.52 -3.97 -6.01
CA TYR A 135 -7.94 -3.67 -5.83
C TYR A 135 -8.77 -4.90 -6.20
N LEU A 136 -9.73 -5.26 -5.37
CA LEU A 136 -10.68 -6.34 -5.59
C LEU A 136 -12.10 -5.82 -5.39
N TYR A 137 -12.90 -5.96 -6.45
CA TYR A 137 -14.32 -5.63 -6.50
C TYR A 137 -15.15 -6.91 -6.58
N GLN A 138 -16.12 -7.05 -5.69
CA GLN A 138 -16.97 -8.24 -5.56
C GLN A 138 -18.42 -7.79 -5.42
N ASP A 139 -19.35 -8.20 -6.29
CA ASP A 139 -20.73 -7.69 -6.33
C ASP A 139 -21.83 -8.77 -6.43
N ASP A 140 -21.47 -10.03 -6.15
CA ASP A 140 -22.34 -11.21 -6.24
C ASP A 140 -22.93 -11.67 -4.90
N PHE A 141 -22.74 -10.92 -3.81
CA PHE A 141 -23.28 -11.26 -2.49
C PHE A 141 -24.80 -11.11 -2.40
N ALA A 142 -25.48 -12.03 -1.71
CA ALA A 142 -26.93 -12.01 -1.59
C ALA A 142 -27.47 -11.02 -0.53
N SER A 143 -26.63 -10.53 0.39
CA SER A 143 -27.07 -9.57 1.43
C SER A 143 -25.94 -8.84 2.16
N SER A 144 -26.30 -7.74 2.85
CA SER A 144 -25.41 -6.98 3.74
C SER A 144 -24.79 -7.82 4.85
N GLN A 145 -25.39 -8.97 5.21
CA GLN A 145 -24.83 -9.86 6.21
C GLN A 145 -23.67 -10.69 5.62
N GLU A 146 -23.73 -11.05 4.34
CA GLU A 146 -22.64 -11.74 3.66
C GLU A 146 -21.46 -10.80 3.40
N THR A 147 -21.72 -9.55 2.99
CA THR A 147 -20.66 -8.55 2.87
C THR A 147 -19.99 -8.26 4.22
N LEU A 148 -20.76 -8.19 5.32
CA LEU A 148 -20.21 -8.11 6.69
C LEU A 148 -19.37 -9.34 7.09
N ASN A 149 -19.79 -10.55 6.70
CA ASN A 149 -19.03 -11.78 6.94
C ASN A 149 -17.70 -11.81 6.15
N THR A 150 -17.64 -11.12 5.01
CA THR A 150 -16.41 -10.92 4.21
C THR A 150 -15.49 -9.83 4.80
N ILE A 151 -16.06 -8.77 5.39
CA ILE A 151 -15.28 -7.73 6.08
C ILE A 151 -14.63 -8.26 7.37
N GLN A 152 -15.37 -9.02 8.17
CA GLN A 152 -14.99 -9.45 9.52
C GLN A 152 -14.61 -8.26 10.43
N PRO A 153 -15.50 -7.28 10.61
CA PRO A 153 -15.20 -6.03 11.30
C PRO A 153 -14.85 -6.25 12.77
N PHE A 154 -13.81 -5.56 13.24
CA PHE A 154 -13.42 -5.54 14.64
C PHE A 154 -14.09 -4.39 15.42
N THR A 155 -14.23 -4.58 16.73
CA THR A 155 -14.53 -3.51 17.69
C THR A 155 -13.23 -2.91 18.19
N VAL A 156 -13.16 -1.58 18.30
CA VAL A 156 -12.02 -0.87 18.91
C VAL A 156 -11.93 -1.20 20.39
N ASP A 157 -10.77 -1.66 20.85
CA ASP A 157 -10.52 -1.92 22.27
C ASP A 157 -10.23 -0.62 23.04
N THR A 158 -11.27 -0.09 23.68
CA THR A 158 -11.18 1.14 24.49
C THR A 158 -10.52 0.96 25.85
N GLY A 159 -10.06 -0.25 26.19
CA GLY A 159 -9.30 -0.53 27.42
C GLY A 159 -7.82 -0.12 27.37
N GLY A 160 -7.30 0.24 26.19
CA GLY A 160 -5.91 0.66 25.99
C GLY A 160 -5.56 2.05 26.55
N ARG A 161 -4.27 2.39 26.50
CA ARG A 161 -3.77 3.75 26.77
C ARG A 161 -4.35 4.73 25.76
N GLN A 162 -5.10 5.73 26.22
CA GLN A 162 -5.58 6.81 25.35
C GLN A 162 -4.42 7.60 24.74
N VAL A 163 -4.55 7.93 23.45
CA VAL A 163 -3.63 8.75 22.67
C VAL A 163 -4.47 9.80 21.93
N ASP A 164 -4.20 11.08 22.16
CA ASP A 164 -4.74 12.17 21.36
C ASP A 164 -4.14 12.10 19.94
N LEU A 165 -4.99 11.94 18.91
CA LEU A 165 -4.59 11.91 17.51
C LEU A 165 -4.78 13.27 16.81
N GLY A 166 -5.25 14.29 17.52
CA GLY A 166 -5.70 15.57 16.97
C GLY A 166 -7.20 15.57 16.65
N TYR A 167 -7.74 16.74 16.32
CA TYR A 167 -9.12 16.92 15.83
C TYR A 167 -10.24 16.37 16.76
N ASN A 168 -9.94 16.20 18.05
CA ASN A 168 -10.79 15.55 19.07
C ASN A 168 -10.95 14.02 18.89
N ILE A 169 -10.13 13.39 18.04
CA ILE A 169 -10.09 11.95 17.85
C ILE A 169 -9.09 11.34 18.85
N VAL A 170 -9.58 10.39 19.65
CA VAL A 170 -8.78 9.65 20.63
C VAL A 170 -8.63 8.21 20.16
N GLY A 171 -7.37 7.78 19.97
CA GLY A 171 -7.03 6.39 19.76
C GLY A 171 -6.67 5.67 21.06
N TYR A 172 -6.71 4.35 21.02
CA TYR A 172 -6.45 3.47 22.15
C TYR A 172 -5.30 2.54 21.80
N GLN A 173 -4.19 2.66 22.54
CA GLN A 173 -2.97 1.90 22.29
C GLN A 173 -2.78 0.83 23.36
N GLN A 174 -2.64 -0.42 22.94
CA GLN A 174 -2.24 -1.55 23.78
C GLN A 174 -0.99 -2.24 23.22
N GLY A 175 -0.33 -3.06 24.02
CA GLY A 175 0.89 -3.74 23.56
C GLY A 175 1.57 -4.59 24.61
N ALA A 176 2.45 -5.46 24.13
CA ALA A 176 3.29 -6.36 24.93
C ALA A 176 4.70 -6.42 24.33
N ALA A 177 5.54 -7.38 24.76
CA ALA A 177 6.95 -7.46 24.35
C ALA A 177 7.18 -7.57 22.82
N GLY A 178 6.24 -8.12 22.05
CA GLY A 178 6.40 -8.29 20.59
C GLY A 178 5.89 -7.11 19.74
N SER A 179 4.67 -6.63 20.01
CA SER A 179 4.03 -5.59 19.20
C SER A 179 3.08 -4.73 20.01
N SER A 180 2.84 -3.51 19.53
CA SER A 180 1.74 -2.65 19.94
C SER A 180 0.68 -2.56 18.85
N ILE A 181 -0.54 -2.25 19.27
CA ILE A 181 -1.73 -2.05 18.45
C ILE A 181 -2.34 -0.72 18.87
N LEU A 182 -2.60 0.17 17.92
CA LEU A 182 -3.31 1.44 18.10
C LEU A 182 -4.60 1.39 17.28
N GLU A 183 -5.74 1.54 17.96
CA GLU A 183 -7.06 1.45 17.34
C GLU A 183 -7.90 2.71 17.59
N TRP A 184 -8.69 3.11 16.60
CA TRP A 184 -9.69 4.18 16.72
C TRP A 184 -10.85 4.01 15.73
N GLN A 185 -11.86 4.88 15.86
CA GLN A 185 -13.08 4.85 15.07
C GLN A 185 -13.41 6.25 14.54
N GLU A 186 -13.70 6.33 13.25
CA GLU A 186 -14.19 7.54 12.58
C GLU A 186 -15.54 7.21 11.93
N GLY A 187 -16.64 7.55 12.62
CA GLY A 187 -18.00 7.20 12.18
C GLY A 187 -18.18 5.68 12.01
N ASN A 188 -18.43 5.24 10.77
CA ASN A 188 -18.57 3.82 10.43
C ASN A 188 -17.23 3.14 10.10
N TRP A 189 -16.10 3.85 10.07
CA TRP A 189 -14.78 3.26 9.86
C TRP A 189 -14.16 2.76 11.17
N ARG A 190 -13.39 1.68 11.10
CA ARG A 190 -12.59 1.11 12.19
C ARG A 190 -11.13 1.06 11.72
N LEU A 191 -10.24 1.71 12.46
CA LEU A 191 -8.85 1.89 12.07
C LEU A 191 -7.94 1.21 13.09
N ARG A 192 -6.96 0.44 12.59
CA ARG A 192 -6.00 -0.33 13.38
C ARG A 192 -4.62 -0.21 12.75
N ILE A 193 -3.63 0.22 13.54
CA ILE A 193 -2.22 0.11 13.20
C ILE A 193 -1.55 -0.87 14.17
N ARG A 194 -0.91 -1.91 13.63
CA ARG A 194 -0.01 -2.80 14.35
C ARG A 194 1.44 -2.41 14.06
N ALA A 195 2.24 -2.27 15.11
CA ALA A 195 3.66 -1.91 15.07
C ALA A 195 4.52 -2.91 15.85
N SER A 196 5.73 -3.18 15.38
CA SER A 196 6.70 -4.02 16.11
C SER A 196 7.39 -3.24 17.22
N ASN A 197 7.27 -3.75 18.44
CA ASN A 197 8.01 -3.20 19.58
C ASN A 197 9.46 -3.72 19.61
N ILE A 198 9.76 -4.79 18.85
CA ILE A 198 11.11 -5.34 18.68
C ILE A 198 11.93 -4.44 17.75
N ASP A 199 11.32 -3.96 16.67
CA ASP A 199 11.95 -3.10 15.66
C ASP A 199 11.81 -1.59 15.98
N GLY A 200 11.36 -1.26 17.19
CA GLY A 200 11.26 0.12 17.69
C GLY A 200 10.18 0.99 17.01
N GLN A 201 9.18 0.38 16.36
CA GLN A 201 8.15 1.10 15.63
C GLN A 201 7.11 1.75 16.56
N ASP A 202 6.74 2.99 16.28
CA ASP A 202 5.64 3.71 16.94
C ASP A 202 4.48 3.93 15.92
N PRO A 203 3.25 3.46 16.19
CA PRO A 203 2.10 3.70 15.32
C PRO A 203 1.53 5.13 15.42
N VAL A 204 1.87 5.89 16.47
CA VAL A 204 1.23 7.19 16.74
C VAL A 204 1.48 8.25 15.65
N PRO A 205 2.69 8.43 15.09
CA PRO A 205 2.93 9.41 14.01
C PRO A 205 2.08 9.12 12.77
N LEU A 206 1.97 7.85 12.38
CA LEU A 206 1.17 7.42 11.22
C LEU A 206 -0.33 7.63 11.48
N ALA A 207 -0.84 7.26 12.67
CA ALA A 207 -2.24 7.54 13.03
C ALA A 207 -2.60 9.02 12.95
N LYS A 208 -1.71 9.91 13.42
CA LYS A 208 -1.89 11.37 13.30
C LYS A 208 -1.88 11.86 11.86
N GLN A 209 -1.02 11.29 11.01
CA GLN A 209 -0.98 11.60 9.58
C GLN A 209 -2.27 11.18 8.87
N ILE A 210 -2.80 10.00 9.20
CA ILE A 210 -4.07 9.47 8.66
C ILE A 210 -5.24 10.37 9.07
N VAL A 211 -5.39 10.66 10.36
CA VAL A 211 -6.44 11.56 10.88
C VAL A 211 -6.35 12.94 10.20
N THR A 212 -5.16 13.54 10.14
CA THR A 212 -4.94 14.85 9.51
C THR A 212 -5.34 14.87 8.03
N TYR A 213 -5.12 13.77 7.31
CA TYR A 213 -5.56 13.62 5.93
C TYR A 213 -7.08 13.50 5.83
N LEU A 214 -7.70 12.60 6.62
CA LEU A 214 -9.13 12.30 6.56
C LEU A 214 -10.04 13.47 6.98
N GLU A 215 -9.56 14.39 7.81
CA GLU A 215 -10.21 15.67 8.09
C GLU A 215 -10.46 16.51 6.82
N SER A 216 -9.57 16.41 5.83
CA SER A 216 -9.71 17.06 4.52
C SER A 216 -10.30 16.16 3.42
N ALA A 217 -10.14 14.84 3.55
CA ALA A 217 -10.37 13.87 2.49
C ALA A 217 -11.41 12.81 2.93
N ARG A 218 -12.54 12.70 2.22
CA ARG A 218 -13.64 11.81 2.64
C ARG A 218 -13.48 10.42 2.03
N LEU A 219 -13.52 9.41 2.89
CA LEU A 219 -13.59 8.00 2.49
C LEU A 219 -15.00 7.62 2.05
N PRO A 220 -15.14 6.67 1.11
CA PRO A 220 -16.41 6.02 0.78
C PRO A 220 -17.28 5.73 1.99
N ALA A 221 -18.51 6.24 2.01
CA ALA A 221 -19.45 5.94 3.09
C ALA A 221 -19.91 4.47 3.06
N PRO A 222 -19.57 3.62 4.05
CA PRO A 222 -19.99 2.22 4.07
C PRO A 222 -21.43 2.09 4.59
N GLU A 223 -22.18 1.12 4.06
CA GLU A 223 -23.58 0.87 4.43
C GLU A 223 -23.75 0.40 5.90
N LYS A 224 -22.68 -0.16 6.49
CA LYS A 224 -22.61 -0.59 7.89
C LYS A 224 -21.27 -0.27 8.53
N VAL A 225 -20.17 -0.71 7.92
CA VAL A 225 -18.81 -0.58 8.46
C VAL A 225 -17.78 -0.70 7.34
N GLY A 226 -16.63 -0.04 7.53
CA GLY A 226 -15.40 -0.31 6.79
C GLY A 226 -14.23 -0.48 7.75
N THR A 227 -13.20 -1.22 7.37
CA THR A 227 -11.97 -1.36 8.16
C THR A 227 -10.75 -0.87 7.38
N ILE A 228 -9.82 -0.26 8.12
CA ILE A 228 -8.48 0.10 7.67
C ILE A 228 -7.52 -0.59 8.64
N GLU A 229 -6.81 -1.60 8.16
CA GLU A 229 -5.85 -2.37 8.94
C GLU A 229 -4.45 -2.22 8.34
N ILE A 230 -3.52 -1.76 9.17
CA ILE A 230 -2.14 -1.47 8.79
C ILE A 230 -1.22 -2.32 9.67
N ASN A 231 -0.30 -3.07 9.06
CA ASN A 231 0.70 -3.85 9.75
C ASN A 231 2.09 -3.36 9.34
N MET A 232 2.68 -2.47 10.14
CA MET A 232 3.95 -1.77 9.83
C MET A 232 5.17 -2.70 9.70
N THR A 233 5.02 -4.00 10.00
CA THR A 233 6.06 -5.03 9.84
C THR A 233 6.01 -5.75 8.49
N ASP A 234 4.95 -5.56 7.71
CA ASP A 234 4.77 -6.17 6.40
C ASP A 234 5.29 -5.20 5.33
N GLY A 235 6.20 -5.69 4.48
CA GLY A 235 6.85 -4.92 3.41
C GLY A 235 6.22 -5.14 2.03
N THR A 236 5.17 -5.95 1.93
CA THR A 236 4.46 -6.26 0.67
C THR A 236 3.29 -5.30 0.47
N ASN A 237 2.52 -5.45 -0.63
CA ASN A 237 1.25 -4.74 -0.78
C ASN A 237 0.20 -5.06 0.32
N GLN A 238 0.42 -6.09 1.14
CA GLN A 238 -0.47 -6.44 2.26
C GLN A 238 -0.21 -5.62 3.53
N ASN A 239 0.77 -4.71 3.52
CA ASN A 239 1.03 -3.73 4.58
C ASN A 239 -0.23 -3.02 5.06
N THR A 240 -1.00 -2.46 4.13
CA THR A 240 -2.25 -1.76 4.42
C THR A 240 -3.38 -2.39 3.64
N ARG A 241 -4.46 -2.77 4.34
CA ARG A 241 -5.72 -3.25 3.76
C ARG A 241 -6.87 -2.32 4.15
N ILE A 242 -7.58 -1.82 3.15
CA ILE A 242 -8.80 -1.03 3.32
C ILE A 242 -9.95 -1.82 2.71
N ILE A 243 -11.01 -2.07 3.46
CA ILE A 243 -12.18 -2.82 2.98
C ILE A 243 -13.49 -2.21 3.47
N TRP A 244 -14.47 -2.08 2.58
CA TRP A 244 -15.81 -1.58 2.89
C TRP A 244 -16.88 -2.23 2.01
N GLN A 245 -18.16 -2.00 2.33
CA GLN A 245 -19.29 -2.58 1.60
C GLN A 245 -20.42 -1.59 1.25
N LYS A 246 -21.12 -1.91 0.17
CA LYS A 246 -22.53 -1.57 -0.11
C LYS A 246 -23.34 -2.91 -0.03
N PRO A 247 -24.69 -2.92 0.02
CA PRO A 247 -25.46 -4.10 0.47
C PRO A 247 -25.13 -5.46 -0.18
N THR A 248 -24.77 -5.50 -1.46
CA THR A 248 -24.41 -6.74 -2.19
C THR A 248 -22.95 -6.71 -2.69
N THR A 249 -22.15 -5.74 -2.22
CA THR A 249 -20.87 -5.37 -2.84
C THR A 249 -19.77 -5.15 -1.82
N VAL A 250 -18.60 -5.75 -2.02
CA VAL A 250 -17.38 -5.51 -1.22
C VAL A 250 -16.29 -4.90 -2.11
N TYR A 251 -15.63 -3.89 -1.57
CA TYR A 251 -14.47 -3.23 -2.15
C TYR A 251 -13.28 -3.47 -1.24
N THR A 252 -12.20 -4.05 -1.75
CA THR A 252 -10.92 -4.19 -1.02
C THR A 252 -9.81 -3.49 -1.79
N ILE A 253 -9.02 -2.66 -1.11
CA ILE A 253 -7.74 -2.13 -1.57
C ILE A 253 -6.65 -2.72 -0.68
N THR A 254 -5.52 -3.10 -1.27
CA THR A 254 -4.26 -3.30 -0.54
C THR A 254 -3.15 -2.43 -1.12
N ASN A 255 -2.23 -1.92 -0.29
CA ASN A 255 -1.08 -1.12 -0.72
C ASN A 255 0.10 -1.27 0.24
N GLN A 256 1.31 -1.18 -0.29
CA GLN A 256 2.56 -1.15 0.47
C GLN A 256 2.72 0.14 1.30
N ASP A 257 2.14 1.25 0.83
CA ASP A 257 2.10 2.56 1.52
C ASP A 257 0.67 2.88 1.98
N SER A 258 0.52 3.13 3.29
CA SER A 258 -0.78 3.38 3.92
C SER A 258 -1.47 4.65 3.42
N MET A 259 -0.71 5.70 3.10
CA MET A 259 -1.28 6.96 2.61
C MET A 259 -1.70 6.85 1.15
N ASN A 260 -1.07 5.98 0.36
CA ASN A 260 -1.47 5.67 -1.00
C ASN A 260 -2.69 4.76 -1.05
N ALA A 261 -2.83 3.79 -0.12
CA ALA A 261 -4.10 3.08 0.08
C ALA A 261 -5.26 4.05 0.36
N LEU A 262 -5.04 5.01 1.27
CA LEU A 262 -6.06 6.00 1.65
C LEU A 262 -6.44 6.92 0.49
N LYS A 263 -5.49 7.37 -0.33
CA LYS A 263 -5.78 8.15 -1.56
C LYS A 263 -6.60 7.33 -2.56
N MET A 264 -6.21 6.08 -2.80
CA MET A 264 -6.98 5.16 -3.66
C MET A 264 -8.42 5.02 -3.15
N ALA A 265 -8.62 4.81 -1.85
CA ALA A 265 -9.95 4.70 -1.25
C ALA A 265 -10.76 6.00 -1.35
N VAL A 266 -10.19 7.15 -0.97
CA VAL A 266 -10.82 8.49 -1.09
C VAL A 266 -11.26 8.78 -2.53
N SER A 267 -10.46 8.39 -3.53
CA SER A 267 -10.79 8.58 -4.95
C SER A 267 -12.05 7.83 -5.41
N MET A 268 -12.61 6.94 -4.56
CA MET A 268 -13.86 6.22 -4.78
C MET A 268 -15.11 6.83 -4.13
N GLU A 269 -15.01 7.87 -3.30
CA GLU A 269 -16.18 8.54 -2.70
C GLU A 269 -17.06 9.26 -3.74
N GLN A 270 -16.52 9.52 -4.94
CA GLN A 270 -17.24 10.14 -6.06
C GLN A 270 -17.83 9.09 -7.03
N GLN A 271 -18.49 8.05 -6.50
CA GLN A 271 -19.06 6.90 -7.25
C GLN A 271 -20.42 6.45 -6.68
#